data_AF-A0A920BHU8-F1
#
_entry.id   AF-A0A920BHU8-F1
#
_cell.length_a   1.000
_cell.length_b   1.000
_cell.length_c   1.000
_cell.angle_alpha   90.00
_cell.angle_beta   90.00
_cell.angle_gamma   90.00
#
_symmetry.space_group_name_H-M   'P 1'
#
loop_
_entity.id
_entity.type
_entity.pdbx_description
1 polymer ?
#
loop_
_entity_poly.entity_id
_entity_poly.type
_entity_poly.pdbx_seq_one_letter_code
_entity_poly.pdbx_strand_id
1 'polypeptide(L)'
;MPGYTHLQQAQPIPVAHHLLAHGWAISRDIQRLFESRSRTNVSVLGAGALAGSSLPLDSHAVADELNFESYSTIAWMPLLIVISSLTYSQL
;
A
#
# COMPACT_ATOMS: atom_id res chain seq x y z
N MET A 1 -1.41 37.75 -17.84
CA MET A 1 -2.81 37.29 -18.03
C MET A 1 -3.63 37.72 -16.82
N PRO A 2 -4.92 38.02 -16.95
CA PRO A 2 -5.77 38.28 -15.78
C PRO A 2 -5.85 37.01 -14.90
N GLY A 3 -5.71 37.19 -13.59
CA GLY A 3 -6.12 36.16 -12.62
C GLY A 3 -7.65 36.13 -12.51
N TYR A 4 -8.20 35.01 -12.03
CA TYR A 4 -9.65 34.85 -11.89
C TYR A 4 -10.03 34.27 -10.53
N THR A 5 -11.04 34.86 -9.90
CA THR A 5 -11.77 34.29 -8.76
C THR A 5 -13.26 34.48 -9.00
N HIS A 6 -14.09 33.49 -8.69
CA HIS A 6 -15.52 33.49 -9.07
C HIS A 6 -15.75 33.77 -10.57
N LEU A 7 -14.78 33.42 -11.42
CA LEU A 7 -14.76 33.74 -12.86
C LEU A 7 -14.73 35.25 -13.19
N GLN A 8 -14.46 36.12 -12.22
CA GLN A 8 -14.25 37.55 -12.42
C GLN A 8 -12.76 37.87 -12.50
N GLN A 9 -12.42 38.85 -13.34
CA GLN A 9 -11.04 39.29 -13.48
C GLN A 9 -10.56 39.92 -12.16
N ALA A 10 -9.46 39.38 -11.64
CA ALA A 10 -8.75 39.86 -10.49
C ALA A 10 -7.44 40.54 -10.93
N GLN A 11 -6.38 40.42 -10.13
CA GLN A 11 -5.08 40.99 -10.46
C GLN A 11 -4.39 40.23 -11.61
N PRO A 12 -3.65 40.92 -12.49
CA PRO A 12 -2.82 40.26 -13.50
C PRO A 12 -1.72 39.43 -12.85
N ILE A 13 -1.51 38.22 -13.39
CA ILE A 13 -0.42 37.33 -13.02
C ILE A 13 0.39 36.90 -14.26
N PRO A 14 1.69 36.56 -14.10
CA PRO A 14 2.46 35.93 -15.16
C PRO A 14 1.87 34.58 -15.56
N VAL A 15 1.95 34.21 -16.84
CA VAL A 15 1.52 32.88 -17.32
C VAL A 15 2.27 31.76 -16.60
N ALA A 16 3.57 31.98 -16.32
CA ALA A 16 4.38 31.05 -15.55
C ALA A 16 3.80 30.77 -14.14
N HIS A 17 3.24 31.77 -13.46
CA HIS A 17 2.63 31.58 -12.14
C HIS A 17 1.39 30.68 -12.21
N HIS A 18 0.57 30.84 -13.25
CA HIS A 18 -0.60 30.00 -13.48
C HIS A 18 -0.22 28.55 -13.79
N LEU A 19 0.78 28.33 -14.65
CA LEU A 19 1.29 26.99 -14.94
C LEU A 19 1.90 26.33 -13.70
N LEU A 20 2.64 27.09 -12.88
CA LEU A 20 3.20 26.58 -11.63
C LEU A 20 2.13 26.20 -10.62
N ALA A 21 0.96 26.84 -10.60
CA ALA A 21 -0.15 26.41 -9.74
C ALA A 21 -0.56 24.96 -10.04
N HIS A 22 -0.58 24.57 -11.32
CA HIS A 22 -0.78 23.17 -11.73
C HIS A 22 0.42 22.29 -11.37
N GLY A 23 1.65 22.78 -11.56
CA GLY A 23 2.86 22.07 -11.16
C GLY A 23 2.88 21.69 -9.68
N TRP A 24 2.48 22.60 -8.79
CA TRP A 24 2.36 22.34 -7.35
C TRP A 24 1.26 21.33 -7.02
N ALA A 25 0.13 21.35 -7.74
CA ALA A 25 -0.91 20.36 -7.58
C ALA A 25 -0.41 18.96 -7.95
N ILE A 26 0.22 18.82 -9.13
CA ILE A 26 0.80 17.56 -9.62
C ILE A 26 1.88 17.06 -8.66
N SER A 27 2.74 17.93 -8.14
CA SER A 27 3.78 17.54 -7.18
C SER A 27 3.21 16.88 -5.93
N ARG A 28 2.10 17.40 -5.39
CA ARG A 28 1.41 16.78 -4.24
C ARG A 28 0.78 15.45 -4.61
N ASP A 29 0.26 15.31 -5.82
CA ASP A 29 -0.31 14.05 -6.29
C ASP A 29 0.76 12.98 -6.48
N ILE A 30 1.94 13.33 -6.99
CA ILE A 30 3.10 12.44 -7.06
C ILE A 30 3.49 11.96 -5.66
N GLN A 31 3.56 12.86 -4.68
CA GLN A 31 3.87 12.49 -3.29
C GLN A 31 2.84 11.48 -2.75
N ARG A 32 1.54 11.73 -2.96
CA ARG A 32 0.46 10.80 -2.55
C ARG A 32 0.59 9.42 -3.20
N LEU A 33 1.02 9.36 -4.47
CA LEU A 33 1.24 8.09 -5.16
C LEU A 33 2.39 7.30 -4.53
N PHE A 34 3.50 7.96 -4.16
CA PHE A 34 4.61 7.31 -3.47
C PHE A 34 4.21 6.81 -2.07
N GLU A 35 3.51 7.64 -1.29
CA GLU A 35 2.99 7.25 0.02
C GLU A 35 2.00 6.09 -0.09
N SER A 36 1.09 6.12 -1.08
CA SER A 36 0.17 5.02 -1.34
C SER A 36 0.91 3.75 -1.71
N ARG A 37 1.92 3.84 -2.60
CA ARG A 37 2.71 2.68 -3.01
C ARG A 37 3.41 2.04 -1.82
N SER A 38 4.07 2.82 -0.97
CA SER A 38 4.73 2.28 0.23
C SER A 38 3.74 1.57 1.15
N ARG A 39 2.54 2.13 1.36
CA ARG A 39 1.51 1.51 2.20
C ARG A 39 0.88 0.25 1.61
N THR A 40 0.80 0.15 0.29
CA THR A 40 0.19 -1.01 -0.39
C THR A 40 1.22 -2.05 -0.83
N ASN A 41 2.51 -1.81 -0.62
CA ASN A 41 3.58 -2.74 -0.97
C ASN A 41 3.73 -3.89 0.05
N VAL A 42 2.61 -4.55 0.37
CA VAL A 42 2.54 -5.67 1.31
C VAL A 42 1.82 -6.83 0.63
N SER A 43 2.47 -7.98 0.52
CA SER A 43 1.87 -9.20 -0.01
C SER A 43 0.82 -9.76 0.95
N VAL A 44 -0.35 -10.11 0.43
CA VAL A 44 -1.41 -10.80 1.18
C VAL A 44 -1.53 -12.29 0.80
N LEU A 45 -0.60 -12.79 -0.02
CA LEU A 45 -0.67 -14.18 -0.46
C LEU A 45 -0.39 -15.14 0.71
N GLY A 46 -1.24 -16.15 0.86
CA GLY A 46 -1.26 -17.06 2.01
C GLY A 46 -2.34 -16.73 3.05
N ALA A 47 -3.02 -15.59 2.91
CA ALA A 47 -4.15 -15.21 3.77
C ALA A 47 -5.38 -16.14 3.68
N GLY A 48 -5.50 -16.93 2.60
CA GLY A 48 -6.69 -17.72 2.31
C GLY A 48 -7.95 -16.86 2.24
N ALA A 49 -9.11 -17.43 2.58
CA ALA A 49 -10.38 -16.69 2.57
C ALA A 49 -10.50 -15.66 3.72
N LEU A 50 -10.06 -16.03 4.93
CA LEU A 50 -10.07 -15.17 6.11
C LEU A 50 -9.15 -15.63 7.26
N ALA A 51 -8.75 -16.91 7.28
CA ALA A 51 -8.04 -17.55 8.40
C ALA A 51 -6.69 -18.19 8.00
N GLY A 52 -6.10 -17.77 6.89
CA GLY A 52 -4.92 -18.41 6.31
C GLY A 52 -5.26 -19.53 5.34
N SER A 53 -4.21 -20.17 4.82
CA SER A 53 -4.29 -21.34 3.93
C SER A 53 -3.86 -22.60 4.68
N SER A 54 -4.49 -23.74 4.37
CA SER A 54 -4.05 -25.07 4.83
C SER A 54 -2.91 -25.66 4.00
N LEU A 55 -2.57 -25.03 2.86
CA LEU A 55 -1.41 -25.39 2.06
C LEU A 55 -0.13 -24.97 2.80
N PRO A 56 0.97 -25.74 2.71
CA PRO A 56 2.25 -25.39 3.31
C PRO A 56 2.96 -24.30 2.49
N LEU A 57 2.36 -23.10 2.45
CA LEU A 57 2.88 -21.94 1.73
C LEU A 57 3.78 -21.11 2.65
N ASP A 58 4.94 -20.72 2.13
CA ASP A 58 5.79 -19.71 2.75
C ASP A 58 5.43 -18.34 2.17
N SER A 59 4.59 -17.60 2.89
CA SER A 59 4.17 -16.24 2.51
C SER A 59 5.33 -15.25 2.41
N HIS A 60 6.42 -15.46 3.16
CA HIS A 60 7.61 -14.62 3.09
C HIS A 60 8.34 -14.86 1.77
N ALA A 61 8.63 -16.13 1.46
CA ALA A 61 9.31 -16.50 0.22
C ALA A 61 8.55 -16.00 -1.03
N VAL A 62 7.22 -16.09 -1.02
CA VAL A 62 6.38 -15.56 -2.09
C VAL A 62 6.45 -14.03 -2.20
N ALA A 63 6.43 -13.32 -1.06
CA ALA A 63 6.53 -11.87 -1.06
C ALA A 63 7.86 -11.40 -1.66
N ASP A 64 8.95 -12.09 -1.32
CA ASP A 64 10.27 -11.85 -1.89
C ASP A 64 10.30 -12.12 -3.39
N GLU A 65 9.74 -13.24 -3.85
CA GLU A 65 9.65 -13.59 -5.28
C GLU A 65 8.86 -12.56 -6.09
N LEU A 66 7.79 -12.02 -5.49
CA LEU A 66 6.95 -10.98 -6.10
C LEU A 66 7.47 -9.55 -5.88
N ASN A 67 8.61 -9.38 -5.19
CA ASN A 67 9.24 -8.10 -4.87
C ASN A 67 8.36 -7.15 -4.04
N PHE A 68 7.56 -7.69 -3.12
CA PHE A 68 6.92 -6.89 -2.07
C PHE A 68 7.92 -6.55 -0.97
N GLU A 69 7.78 -5.39 -0.34
CA GLU A 69 8.63 -4.97 0.79
C GLU A 69 8.33 -5.75 2.07
N SER A 70 7.12 -6.31 2.18
CA SER A 70 6.71 -7.10 3.34
C SER A 70 5.55 -8.03 2.99
N TYR A 71 5.17 -8.90 3.93
CA TYR A 71 4.02 -9.80 3.83
C TYR A 71 3.10 -9.60 5.04
N SER A 72 1.80 -9.83 4.87
CA SER A 72 0.84 -9.75 5.97
C SER A 72 0.84 -11.04 6.79
N THR A 73 0.91 -10.91 8.12
CA THR A 73 0.76 -12.05 9.03
C THR A 73 -0.69 -12.13 9.49
N ILE A 74 -1.39 -13.22 9.15
CA ILE A 74 -2.64 -13.56 9.86
C ILE A 74 -2.24 -14.19 11.18
N ALA A 75 -2.50 -13.48 12.28
CA ALA A 75 -1.98 -13.70 13.63
C ALA A 75 -2.27 -15.07 14.29
N TRP A 76 -2.94 -16.01 13.62
CA TRP A 76 -3.40 -17.26 14.24
C TRP A 76 -2.60 -18.51 13.83
N MET A 77 -1.81 -18.47 12.74
CA MET A 77 -1.07 -19.66 12.28
C MET A 77 0.14 -20.10 13.14
N PRO A 78 0.93 -19.23 13.80
CA PRO A 78 2.00 -19.74 14.67
C PRO A 78 1.45 -20.53 15.87
N LEU A 79 0.25 -20.19 16.36
CA LEU A 79 -0.42 -20.91 17.44
C LEU A 79 -0.98 -22.27 16.99
N LEU A 80 -1.56 -22.36 15.79
CA LEU A 80 -2.13 -23.61 15.27
C LEU A 80 -1.05 -24.68 14.96
N ILE A 81 0.12 -24.28 14.47
CA ILE A 81 1.26 -25.20 14.25
C ILE A 81 1.81 -25.74 15.59
N VAL A 82 1.82 -24.91 16.64
CA VAL A 82 2.23 -25.34 17.98
C VAL A 82 1.19 -26.28 18.60
N ILE A 83 -0.11 -26.03 18.40
CA ILE A 83 -1.17 -26.90 18.95
C ILE A 83 -1.20 -28.27 18.24
N SER A 84 -1.01 -28.32 16.92
CA SER A 84 -1.00 -29.58 16.16
C SER A 84 0.24 -30.44 16.43
N SER A 85 1.40 -29.83 16.64
CA SER A 85 2.62 -30.54 17.04
C SER A 85 2.57 -31.06 18.48
N LEU A 86 1.91 -30.34 19.40
CA LEU A 86 1.65 -30.81 20.77
C LEU A 86 0.66 -31.97 20.83
N THR A 87 -0.34 -32.01 19.94
CA THR A 87 -1.28 -33.14 19.88
C THR A 87 -0.66 -34.40 19.26
N TYR A 88 0.30 -34.25 18.35
CA TYR A 88 1.02 -35.39 17.77
C TYR A 88 2.06 -36.01 18.72
N SER A 89 2.53 -35.27 19.72
CA SER A 89 3.48 -35.76 20.74
C SER A 89 2.81 -36.48 21.92
N GLN A 90 1.47 -36.52 21.97
CA GLN A 90 0.68 -37.15 23.04
C GLN A 90 -0.09 -38.39 22.55
N LEU A 91 0.22 -38.88 21.35
CA LEU A 91 -0.18 -40.17 20.77
C LEU A 91 1.07 -41.01 20.50
#